data_AF-A0A2V1CD17-F1
#
_entry.id   AF-A0A2V1CD17-F1
#
_cell.length_a   1.000
_cell.length_b   1.000
_cell.length_c   1.000
_cell.angle_alpha   90.00
_cell.angle_beta   90.00
_cell.angle_gamma   90.00
#
_symmetry.space_group_name_H-M   'P 1'
#
loop_
_entity.id
_entity.type
_entity.pdbx_description
1 polymer ?
#
loop_
_entity_poly.entity_id
_entity_poly.type
_entity_poly.pdbx_seq_one_letter_code
_entity_poly.pdbx_strand_id
1 'polypeptide(L)'
;MWLINTTTLGLEEFFGSDTPRYAILSHTWDDEEVSFQEFGSRPATLKKGWSKIKKTCDKAARHGYKYAWVDTCCIDKRSSAELTESINSMFKWYQDAGVCYVYLPDLPADVPVVEGLKACRWFTRGWTLQELIAPRDIRFYGRDWHWLGTKKDFAEQISTITGIRVPVLRLTKSPKIYSISTRMSWAANRTTKRIEDMAYCLLGIFDVTMPMLYGEGTRAFGRLQEEIIKRSNDMTIFAWSQPEGEQEDASGALFAPSPAFFAQTIEVEERRTLSAESRLADSTHNSPEPLGPFATAILRTI
;
A
#
# COMPACT_ATOMS: atom_id res chain seq x y z
N MET A 1 13.20 -14.48 -4.93
CA MET A 1 11.92 -14.04 -5.55
C MET A 1 11.68 -14.87 -6.81
N TRP A 2 10.48 -15.40 -6.98
CA TRP A 2 10.09 -16.13 -8.20
C TRP A 2 9.50 -15.18 -9.24
N LEU A 3 9.83 -15.40 -10.52
CA LEU A 3 9.29 -14.66 -11.66
C LEU A 3 8.79 -15.62 -12.74
N ILE A 4 7.75 -15.22 -13.45
CA ILE A 4 7.20 -15.94 -14.60
C ILE A 4 7.94 -15.48 -15.85
N ASN A 5 8.56 -16.41 -16.56
CA ASN A 5 9.09 -16.16 -17.90
C ASN A 5 7.93 -15.97 -18.88
N THR A 6 7.86 -14.81 -19.54
CA THR A 6 6.71 -14.43 -20.37
C THR A 6 6.59 -15.25 -21.65
N THR A 7 7.66 -15.93 -22.07
CA THR A 7 7.68 -16.77 -23.27
C THR A 7 7.33 -18.22 -22.96
N THR A 8 7.96 -18.80 -21.92
CA THR A 8 7.77 -20.22 -21.57
C THR A 8 6.60 -20.44 -20.63
N LEU A 9 6.12 -19.39 -19.95
CA LEU A 9 5.17 -19.47 -18.84
C LEU A 9 5.66 -20.43 -17.73
N GLY A 10 6.97 -20.47 -17.49
CA GLY A 10 7.60 -21.18 -16.38
C GLY A 10 8.00 -20.23 -15.25
N LEU A 11 8.07 -20.75 -14.02
CA LEU A 11 8.62 -20.03 -12.87
C LEU A 11 10.13 -20.21 -12.80
N GLU A 12 10.84 -19.09 -12.62
CA GLU A 12 12.29 -19.03 -12.46
C GLU A 12 12.60 -18.25 -11.15
N GLU A 13 13.56 -18.74 -10.36
CA GLU A 13 13.96 -18.12 -9.10
C GLU A 13 15.16 -17.19 -9.30
N PHE A 14 15.09 -16.01 -8.68
CA PHE A 14 16.15 -15.01 -8.69
C PHE A 14 16.46 -14.52 -7.28
N PHE A 15 17.73 -14.20 -7.04
CA PHE A 15 18.25 -13.75 -5.75
C PHE A 15 18.90 -12.36 -5.86
N GLY A 16 18.58 -11.48 -4.92
CA GLY A 16 19.27 -10.20 -4.74
C GLY A 16 19.43 -9.39 -6.03
N SER A 17 20.68 -9.01 -6.32
CA SER A 17 21.08 -8.19 -7.47
C SER A 17 20.87 -8.87 -8.84
N ASP A 18 20.66 -10.18 -8.87
CA ASP A 18 20.47 -10.93 -10.12
C ASP A 18 19.02 -10.87 -10.61
N THR A 19 18.16 -10.17 -9.89
CA THR A 19 16.76 -9.95 -10.26
C THR A 19 16.68 -9.16 -11.58
N PRO A 20 16.16 -9.76 -12.67
CA PRO A 20 16.05 -9.08 -13.95
C PRO A 20 14.98 -7.99 -13.90
N ARG A 21 14.87 -7.15 -14.93
CA ARG A 21 13.73 -6.23 -15.06
C ARG A 21 12.44 -7.02 -15.32
N TYR A 22 11.39 -6.74 -14.56
CA TYR A 22 10.09 -7.43 -14.67
C TYR A 22 8.90 -6.45 -14.69
N ALA A 23 7.77 -6.94 -15.18
CA ALA A 23 6.45 -6.36 -14.97
C ALA A 23 5.79 -6.99 -13.73
N ILE A 24 4.90 -6.28 -13.05
CA ILE A 24 4.19 -6.78 -11.88
C ILE A 24 2.67 -6.63 -12.05
N LEU A 25 1.89 -7.61 -11.58
CA LEU A 25 0.43 -7.53 -11.56
C LEU A 25 -0.06 -7.12 -10.18
N SER A 26 -0.80 -6.01 -10.11
CA SER A 26 -1.65 -5.65 -8.99
C SER A 26 -3.09 -5.99 -9.32
N HIS A 27 -3.73 -6.78 -8.46
CA HIS A 27 -5.10 -7.24 -8.69
C HIS A 27 -5.79 -7.64 -7.39
N THR A 28 -7.10 -7.73 -7.43
CA THR A 28 -7.88 -8.30 -6.32
C THR A 28 -8.10 -9.78 -6.57
N TRP A 29 -7.79 -10.62 -5.59
CA TRP A 29 -8.03 -12.07 -5.70
C TRP A 29 -9.52 -12.34 -5.90
N ASP A 30 -9.80 -13.28 -6.79
CA ASP A 30 -11.11 -13.80 -7.12
C ASP A 30 -11.14 -15.32 -6.88
N ASP A 31 -12.25 -15.96 -7.24
CA ASP A 31 -12.31 -17.42 -7.24
C ASP A 31 -11.35 -18.01 -8.28
N GLU A 32 -10.82 -19.19 -7.98
CA GLU A 32 -9.96 -19.96 -8.88
C GLU A 32 -8.64 -19.26 -9.23
N GLU A 33 -7.97 -18.66 -8.24
CA GLU A 33 -6.56 -18.29 -8.39
C GLU A 33 -5.68 -19.53 -8.59
N VAL A 34 -4.56 -19.33 -9.29
CA VAL A 34 -3.52 -20.35 -9.45
C VAL A 34 -2.49 -20.12 -8.37
N SER A 35 -2.27 -21.12 -7.50
CA SER A 35 -1.21 -21.04 -6.50
C SER A 35 0.16 -21.38 -7.10
N PHE A 36 1.23 -21.11 -6.34
CA PHE A 36 2.59 -21.52 -6.69
C PHE A 36 2.69 -23.01 -7.06
N GLN A 37 1.99 -23.88 -6.33
CA GLN A 37 2.09 -25.33 -6.49
C GLN A 37 1.25 -25.87 -7.64
N GLU A 38 0.20 -25.14 -8.02
CA GLU A 38 -0.63 -25.48 -9.17
C GLU A 38 0.00 -24.98 -10.47
N PHE A 39 0.93 -24.02 -10.39
CA PHE A 39 1.57 -23.43 -11.55
C PHE A 39 2.29 -24.51 -12.38
N GLY A 40 2.05 -24.51 -13.68
CA GLY A 40 2.57 -25.55 -14.60
C GLY A 40 1.74 -26.85 -14.65
N SER A 41 0.73 -27.01 -13.80
CA SER A 41 -0.18 -28.15 -13.88
C SER A 41 -1.28 -27.96 -14.93
N ARG A 42 -1.72 -29.05 -15.57
CA ARG A 42 -2.84 -29.01 -16.53
C ARG A 42 -4.14 -28.45 -15.93
N PRO A 43 -4.55 -28.80 -14.69
CA PRO A 43 -5.74 -28.22 -14.07
C PRO A 43 -5.66 -26.70 -13.88
N ALA A 44 -4.48 -26.14 -13.58
CA ALA A 44 -4.33 -24.70 -13.44
C ALA A 44 -4.73 -23.94 -14.70
N THR A 45 -4.48 -24.51 -15.89
CA THR A 45 -4.79 -23.85 -17.17
C THR A 45 -6.28 -23.60 -17.39
N LEU A 46 -7.16 -24.30 -16.67
CA LEU A 46 -8.62 -24.15 -16.73
C LEU A 46 -9.16 -23.08 -15.78
N LYS A 47 -8.34 -22.62 -14.82
CA LYS A 47 -8.75 -21.66 -13.82
C LYS A 47 -8.81 -20.23 -14.36
N LYS A 48 -9.73 -19.42 -13.83
CA LYS A 48 -9.82 -17.98 -14.14
C LYS A 48 -8.52 -17.23 -13.85
N GLY A 49 -7.83 -17.57 -12.75
CA GLY A 49 -6.53 -17.02 -12.39
C GLY A 49 -5.46 -17.19 -13.48
N TRP A 50 -5.51 -18.29 -14.23
CA TRP A 50 -4.57 -18.54 -15.33
C TRP A 50 -4.74 -17.56 -16.49
N SER A 51 -5.97 -17.17 -16.81
CA SER A 51 -6.24 -16.15 -17.82
C SER A 51 -5.58 -14.81 -17.46
N LYS A 52 -5.65 -14.42 -16.17
CA LYS A 52 -4.98 -13.19 -15.69
C LYS A 52 -3.46 -13.27 -15.81
N ILE A 53 -2.88 -14.41 -15.41
CA ILE A 53 -1.44 -14.66 -15.54
C ILE A 53 -1.00 -14.56 -17.00
N LYS A 54 -1.71 -15.24 -17.90
CA LYS A 54 -1.40 -15.24 -19.34
C LYS A 54 -1.50 -13.82 -19.92
N LYS A 55 -2.58 -13.08 -19.62
CA LYS A 55 -2.75 -11.70 -20.09
C LYS A 55 -1.66 -10.76 -19.53
N THR A 56 -1.24 -10.97 -18.30
CA THR A 56 -0.11 -10.24 -17.69
C THR A 56 1.18 -10.50 -18.45
N CYS A 57 1.49 -11.78 -18.72
CA CYS A 57 2.67 -12.18 -19.48
C CYS A 57 2.64 -11.67 -20.92
N ASP A 58 1.50 -11.76 -21.60
CA ASP A 58 1.31 -11.25 -22.96
C ASP A 58 1.57 -9.74 -23.02
N LYS A 59 1.06 -8.97 -22.05
CA LYS A 59 1.31 -7.51 -21.97
C LYS A 59 2.76 -7.20 -21.61
N ALA A 60 3.35 -7.94 -20.66
CA ALA A 60 4.75 -7.82 -20.28
C ALA A 60 5.67 -8.01 -21.51
N ALA A 61 5.47 -9.10 -22.25
CA ALA A 61 6.23 -9.40 -23.47
C ALA A 61 6.10 -8.29 -24.52
N ARG A 62 4.87 -7.80 -24.77
CA ARG A 62 4.63 -6.69 -25.73
C ARG A 62 5.30 -5.37 -25.33
N HIS A 63 5.51 -5.15 -24.04
CA HIS A 63 6.23 -3.98 -23.53
C HIS A 63 7.73 -4.23 -23.30
N GLY A 64 8.26 -5.35 -23.78
CA GLY A 64 9.70 -5.67 -23.73
C GLY A 64 10.18 -6.25 -22.40
N TYR A 65 9.28 -6.73 -21.55
CA TYR A 65 9.63 -7.42 -20.31
C TYR A 65 9.65 -8.94 -20.55
N LYS A 66 10.79 -9.58 -20.27
CA LYS A 66 10.94 -11.05 -20.33
C LYS A 66 10.30 -11.75 -19.12
N TYR A 67 10.09 -11.01 -18.03
CA TYR A 67 9.62 -11.55 -16.76
C TYR A 67 8.40 -10.78 -16.24
N ALA A 68 7.49 -11.51 -15.61
CA ALA A 68 6.32 -10.97 -14.91
C ALA A 68 6.23 -11.55 -13.49
N TRP A 69 5.68 -10.78 -12.56
CA TRP A 69 5.41 -11.22 -11.19
C TRP A 69 3.91 -11.14 -10.87
N VAL A 70 3.39 -12.19 -10.23
CA VAL A 70 2.00 -12.31 -9.78
C VAL A 70 1.99 -12.96 -8.39
N ASP A 71 1.51 -12.27 -7.38
CA ASP A 71 1.56 -12.66 -5.96
C ASP A 71 0.90 -14.02 -5.64
N THR A 72 -0.11 -14.41 -6.41
CA THR A 72 -0.82 -15.68 -6.20
C THR A 72 0.03 -16.89 -6.51
N CYS A 73 0.94 -16.80 -7.50
CA CYS A 73 1.76 -17.91 -7.96
C CYS A 73 3.28 -17.68 -7.90
N CYS A 74 3.75 -16.48 -7.53
CA CYS A 74 5.18 -16.15 -7.39
C CYS A 74 5.66 -16.12 -5.93
N ILE A 75 4.79 -16.53 -4.99
CA ILE A 75 5.10 -16.65 -3.56
C ILE A 75 4.72 -18.06 -3.12
N ASP A 76 5.68 -18.85 -2.61
CA ASP A 76 5.37 -20.12 -1.96
C ASP A 76 4.83 -19.88 -0.54
N LYS A 77 3.50 -19.82 -0.45
CA LYS A 77 2.77 -19.61 0.80
C LYS A 77 2.88 -20.78 1.80
N ARG A 78 3.50 -21.92 1.43
CA ARG A 78 3.72 -23.06 2.35
C ARG A 78 4.97 -22.88 3.20
N SER A 79 5.95 -22.13 2.70
CA SER A 79 7.15 -21.78 3.43
C SER A 79 6.87 -20.54 4.28
N SER A 80 6.80 -20.71 5.60
CA SER A 80 6.60 -19.57 6.52
C SER A 80 7.75 -18.55 6.44
N ALA A 81 8.98 -19.03 6.18
CA ALA A 81 10.15 -18.20 5.95
C ALA A 81 9.98 -17.38 4.66
N GLU A 82 9.63 -18.01 3.54
CA GLU A 82 9.42 -17.31 2.27
C GLU A 82 8.23 -16.35 2.33
N LEU A 83 7.14 -16.73 2.98
CA LEU A 83 5.98 -15.85 3.16
C LEU A 83 6.37 -14.59 3.96
N THR A 84 7.14 -14.77 5.03
CA THR A 84 7.62 -13.64 5.86
C THR A 84 8.56 -12.73 5.07
N GLU A 85 9.51 -13.30 4.33
CA GLU A 85 10.41 -12.55 3.47
C GLU A 85 9.63 -11.80 2.38
N SER A 86 8.65 -12.46 1.77
CA SER A 86 7.82 -11.90 0.70
C SER A 86 6.99 -10.73 1.17
N ILE A 87 6.33 -10.84 2.33
CA ILE A 87 5.52 -9.75 2.89
C ILE A 87 6.40 -8.54 3.21
N ASN A 88 7.54 -8.75 3.86
CA ASN A 88 8.47 -7.65 4.17
C ASN A 88 9.12 -7.04 2.92
N SER A 89 9.18 -7.77 1.80
CA SER A 89 9.77 -7.31 0.54
C SER A 89 8.76 -6.77 -0.47
N MET A 90 7.45 -6.96 -0.25
CA MET A 90 6.41 -6.70 -1.26
C MET A 90 6.44 -5.27 -1.78
N PHE A 91 6.54 -4.27 -0.89
CA PHE A 91 6.66 -2.87 -1.31
C PHE A 91 7.87 -2.63 -2.22
N LYS A 92 9.02 -3.23 -1.88
CA LYS A 92 10.25 -3.11 -2.65
C LYS A 92 10.10 -3.74 -4.04
N TRP A 93 9.44 -4.90 -4.13
CA TRP A 93 9.15 -5.53 -5.41
C TRP A 93 8.24 -4.67 -6.29
N TYR A 94 7.19 -4.07 -5.73
CA TYR A 94 6.37 -3.12 -6.48
C TYR A 94 7.14 -1.85 -6.88
N GLN A 95 8.04 -1.36 -6.02
CA GLN A 95 8.87 -0.19 -6.30
C GLN A 95 9.88 -0.43 -7.44
N ASP A 96 10.47 -1.62 -7.50
CA ASP A 96 11.52 -1.98 -8.46
C ASP A 96 10.97 -2.54 -9.78
N ALA A 97 9.70 -2.94 -9.82
CA ALA A 97 9.03 -3.34 -11.05
C ALA A 97 9.09 -2.21 -12.09
N GLY A 98 9.43 -2.56 -13.34
CA GLY A 98 9.50 -1.56 -14.40
C GLY A 98 8.13 -1.05 -14.85
N VAL A 99 7.08 -1.85 -14.65
CA VAL A 99 5.68 -1.46 -14.85
C VAL A 99 4.78 -2.31 -13.95
N CYS A 100 3.77 -1.67 -13.36
CA CYS A 100 2.70 -2.32 -12.63
C CYS A 100 1.41 -2.27 -13.45
N TYR A 101 0.88 -3.43 -13.80
CA TYR A 101 -0.43 -3.56 -14.42
C TYR A 101 -1.47 -3.69 -13.31
N VAL A 102 -2.43 -2.77 -13.26
CA VAL A 102 -3.58 -2.86 -12.36
C VAL A 102 -4.75 -3.39 -13.15
N TYR A 103 -5.27 -4.56 -12.74
CA TYR A 103 -6.43 -5.17 -13.36
C TYR A 103 -7.70 -4.91 -12.54
N LEU A 104 -8.68 -4.26 -13.17
CA LEU A 104 -9.96 -3.85 -12.57
C LEU A 104 -11.12 -4.66 -13.20
N PRO A 105 -11.43 -5.86 -12.69
CA PRO A 105 -12.52 -6.69 -13.23
C PRO A 105 -13.90 -6.04 -13.07
N ASP A 106 -14.03 -5.12 -12.11
CA ASP A 106 -15.28 -4.41 -11.80
C ASP A 106 -15.58 -3.26 -12.77
N LEU A 107 -14.68 -2.97 -13.72
CA LEU A 107 -14.81 -1.85 -14.65
C LEU A 107 -14.98 -2.33 -16.11
N PRO A 108 -16.24 -2.44 -16.59
CA PRO A 108 -16.56 -2.70 -17.99
C PRO A 108 -16.09 -1.60 -18.94
N ALA A 109 -16.01 -1.91 -20.24
CA ALA A 109 -15.57 -0.96 -21.27
C ALA A 109 -16.59 0.15 -21.58
N ASP A 110 -17.87 -0.07 -21.29
CA ASP A 110 -18.98 0.86 -21.51
C ASP A 110 -19.16 1.87 -20.37
N VAL A 111 -18.47 1.68 -19.24
CA VAL A 111 -18.54 2.58 -18.09
C VAL A 111 -17.44 3.64 -18.18
N PRO A 112 -17.76 4.94 -18.06
CA PRO A 112 -16.76 6.00 -17.99
C PRO A 112 -15.77 5.76 -16.85
N VAL A 113 -14.47 5.76 -17.17
CA VAL A 113 -13.40 5.40 -16.22
C VAL A 113 -13.46 6.25 -14.95
N VAL A 114 -13.62 7.57 -15.11
CA VAL A 114 -13.66 8.53 -13.99
C VAL A 114 -14.78 8.20 -12.99
N GLU A 115 -15.93 7.73 -13.47
CA GLU A 115 -17.08 7.39 -12.64
C GLU A 115 -16.92 5.99 -12.02
N GLY A 116 -16.43 5.03 -12.81
CA GLY A 116 -16.34 3.63 -12.40
C GLY A 116 -15.16 3.30 -11.48
N LEU A 117 -14.09 4.11 -11.44
CA LEU A 117 -12.92 3.85 -10.58
C LEU A 117 -13.31 3.74 -9.10
N LYS A 118 -14.17 4.64 -8.60
CA LYS A 118 -14.58 4.64 -7.19
C LYS A 118 -15.31 3.36 -6.78
N ALA A 119 -16.01 2.72 -7.71
CA ALA A 119 -16.75 1.48 -7.47
C ALA A 119 -15.86 0.22 -7.52
N CYS A 120 -14.61 0.33 -7.99
CA CYS A 120 -13.72 -0.82 -8.10
C CYS A 120 -13.24 -1.29 -6.72
N ARG A 121 -13.40 -2.58 -6.43
CA ARG A 121 -12.98 -3.18 -5.13
C ARG A 121 -11.47 -3.10 -4.89
N TRP A 122 -10.71 -2.81 -5.94
CA TRP A 122 -9.27 -2.56 -5.85
C TRP A 122 -8.93 -1.38 -4.94
N PHE A 123 -9.74 -0.31 -4.89
CA PHE A 123 -9.45 0.85 -4.03
C PHE A 123 -9.76 0.63 -2.55
N THR A 124 -10.53 -0.42 -2.21
CA THR A 124 -10.90 -0.76 -0.84
C THR A 124 -10.12 -1.95 -0.28
N ARG A 125 -9.27 -2.62 -1.06
CA ARG A 125 -8.37 -3.68 -0.55
C ARG A 125 -7.17 -3.08 0.18
N GLY A 126 -6.79 -3.64 1.34
CA GLY A 126 -5.63 -3.17 2.11
C GLY A 126 -4.31 -3.22 1.33
N TRP A 127 -3.96 -4.40 0.79
CA TRP A 127 -2.70 -4.63 0.07
C TRP A 127 -2.48 -3.70 -1.12
N THR A 128 -3.52 -3.31 -1.83
CA THR A 128 -3.40 -2.47 -3.04
C THR A 128 -2.94 -1.04 -2.74
N LEU A 129 -2.90 -0.62 -1.46
CA LEU A 129 -2.36 0.69 -1.08
C LEU A 129 -0.88 0.82 -1.42
N GLN A 130 -0.07 -0.15 -1.00
CA GLN A 130 1.35 -0.16 -1.37
C GLN A 130 1.55 -0.41 -2.87
N GLU A 131 0.67 -1.18 -3.50
CA GLU A 131 0.70 -1.43 -4.95
C GLU A 131 0.36 -0.18 -5.77
N LEU A 132 -0.35 0.79 -5.18
CA LEU A 132 -0.61 2.11 -5.75
C LEU A 132 0.56 3.07 -5.55
N ILE A 133 1.14 3.07 -4.35
CA ILE A 133 2.15 4.07 -3.94
C ILE A 133 3.54 3.70 -4.45
N ALA A 134 3.95 2.43 -4.33
CA ALA A 134 5.32 2.00 -4.58
C ALA A 134 5.75 2.09 -6.06
N PRO A 135 4.97 1.60 -7.05
CA PRO A 135 5.42 1.58 -8.43
C PRO A 135 5.50 2.96 -9.07
N ARG A 136 6.50 3.14 -9.94
CA ARG A 136 6.71 4.38 -10.71
C ARG A 136 5.82 4.48 -11.95
N ASP A 137 5.61 3.37 -12.66
CA ASP A 137 4.73 3.27 -13.83
C ASP A 137 3.56 2.34 -13.49
N ILE A 138 2.35 2.90 -13.37
CA ILE A 138 1.11 2.15 -13.16
C ILE A 138 0.21 2.34 -14.36
N ARG A 139 -0.31 1.22 -14.85
CA ARG A 139 -1.15 1.10 -16.05
C ARG A 139 -2.43 0.36 -15.71
N PHE A 140 -3.56 1.05 -15.80
CA PHE A 140 -4.88 0.49 -15.49
C PHE A 140 -5.49 -0.21 -16.69
N TYR A 141 -6.08 -1.38 -16.43
CA TYR A 141 -6.84 -2.16 -17.39
C TYR A 141 -8.17 -2.58 -16.80
N GLY A 142 -9.24 -2.44 -17.57
CA GLY A 142 -10.58 -2.86 -17.15
C GLY A 142 -10.81 -4.36 -17.36
N ARG A 143 -12.08 -4.79 -17.23
CA ARG A 143 -12.52 -6.20 -17.26
C ARG A 143 -11.97 -7.01 -18.43
N ASP A 144 -12.00 -6.46 -19.64
CA ASP A 144 -11.54 -7.15 -20.84
C ASP A 144 -10.06 -6.90 -21.16
N TRP A 145 -9.28 -6.47 -20.17
CA TRP A 145 -7.88 -6.04 -20.34
C TRP A 145 -7.70 -4.89 -21.34
N HIS A 146 -8.77 -4.11 -21.57
CA HIS A 146 -8.73 -2.88 -22.35
C HIS A 146 -7.99 -1.79 -21.58
N TRP A 147 -7.22 -0.99 -22.31
CA TRP A 147 -6.44 0.10 -21.73
C TRP A 147 -7.35 1.20 -21.17
N LEU A 148 -7.13 1.60 -19.93
CA LEU A 148 -7.86 2.70 -19.29
C LEU A 148 -7.02 3.97 -19.25
N GLY A 149 -5.77 3.87 -18.80
CA GLY A 149 -4.89 5.02 -18.57
C GLY A 149 -3.82 4.71 -17.51
N THR A 150 -3.11 5.74 -17.08
CA THR A 150 -2.03 5.66 -16.08
C THR A 150 -2.43 6.25 -14.73
N LYS A 151 -1.64 5.99 -13.69
CA LYS A 151 -1.77 6.69 -12.40
C LYS A 151 -1.68 8.21 -12.52
N LYS A 152 -0.91 8.73 -13.48
CA LYS A 152 -0.79 10.18 -13.70
C LYS A 152 -2.06 10.77 -14.30
N ASP A 153 -2.68 10.06 -15.25
CA ASP A 153 -3.92 10.48 -15.91
C ASP A 153 -5.08 10.59 -14.92
N PHE A 154 -5.12 9.69 -13.93
CA PHE A 154 -6.19 9.62 -12.93
C PHE A 154 -5.80 10.15 -11.56
N ALA A 155 -4.73 10.95 -11.45
CA ALA A 155 -4.19 11.35 -10.15
C ALA A 155 -5.21 12.13 -9.29
N GLU A 156 -6.02 13.00 -9.90
CA GLU A 156 -7.04 13.78 -9.19
C GLU A 156 -8.14 12.86 -8.65
N GLN A 157 -8.67 11.97 -9.50
CA GLN A 157 -9.71 11.00 -9.15
C GLN A 157 -9.23 10.04 -8.06
N ILE A 158 -8.01 9.51 -8.20
CA ILE A 158 -7.41 8.62 -7.20
C ILE A 158 -7.21 9.37 -5.88
N SER A 159 -6.80 10.65 -5.92
CA SER A 159 -6.69 11.48 -4.71
C SER A 159 -8.04 11.64 -4.01
N THR A 160 -9.11 11.87 -4.75
CA THR A 160 -10.47 11.95 -4.19
C THR A 160 -10.92 10.63 -3.56
N ILE A 161 -10.60 9.49 -4.19
CA ILE A 161 -11.01 8.16 -3.70
C ILE A 161 -10.22 7.76 -2.46
N THR A 162 -8.92 8.05 -2.42
CA THR A 162 -7.98 7.44 -1.45
C THR A 162 -7.48 8.39 -0.38
N GLY A 163 -7.64 9.70 -0.56
CA GLY A 163 -7.01 10.72 0.29
C GLY A 163 -5.51 10.91 0.03
N ILE A 164 -4.91 10.14 -0.88
CA ILE A 164 -3.48 10.27 -1.23
C ILE A 164 -3.29 11.54 -2.06
N ARG A 165 -2.42 12.44 -1.59
CA ARG A 165 -2.18 13.73 -2.24
C ARG A 165 -1.67 13.56 -3.67
N VAL A 166 -2.19 14.35 -4.61
CA VAL A 166 -1.79 14.36 -6.03
C VAL A 166 -0.27 14.42 -6.25
N PRO A 167 0.53 15.22 -5.50
CA PRO A 167 1.98 15.21 -5.63
C PRO A 167 2.63 13.85 -5.35
N VAL A 168 2.05 13.02 -4.48
CA VAL A 168 2.51 11.63 -4.25
C VAL A 168 2.18 10.76 -5.46
N LEU A 169 0.95 10.86 -5.98
CA LEU A 169 0.48 10.07 -7.12
C LEU A 169 1.25 10.39 -8.41
N ARG A 170 1.65 11.65 -8.59
CA ARG A 170 2.48 12.13 -9.70
C ARG A 170 3.98 11.95 -9.48
N LEU A 171 4.39 11.42 -8.32
CA LEU A 171 5.78 11.20 -7.91
C LEU A 171 6.62 12.49 -7.80
N THR A 172 5.97 13.64 -7.59
CA THR A 172 6.67 14.93 -7.41
C THR A 172 7.04 15.18 -5.94
N LYS A 173 6.37 14.52 -5.00
CA LYS A 173 6.74 14.51 -3.58
C LYS A 173 6.77 13.08 -3.03
N SER A 174 7.73 12.82 -2.14
CA SER A 174 7.84 11.52 -1.46
C SER A 174 6.72 11.35 -0.44
N PRO A 175 6.11 10.15 -0.30
CA PRO A 175 5.19 9.85 0.80
C PRO A 175 5.76 10.15 2.19
N LYS A 176 7.09 10.01 2.37
CA LYS A 176 7.78 10.14 3.66
C LYS A 176 7.76 11.56 4.26
N ILE A 177 7.40 12.58 3.47
CA ILE A 177 7.30 13.96 3.98
C ILE A 177 5.99 14.22 4.74
N TYR A 178 4.99 13.36 4.53
CA TYR A 178 3.69 13.46 5.17
C TYR A 178 3.73 12.76 6.52
N SER A 179 2.93 13.30 7.44
CA SER A 179 2.84 12.80 8.82
C SER A 179 2.44 11.33 8.87
N ILE A 180 2.74 10.67 9.99
CA ILE A 180 2.29 9.30 10.24
C ILE A 180 0.76 9.23 10.18
N SER A 181 0.05 10.16 10.81
CA SER A 181 -1.42 10.20 10.75
C SER A 181 -1.96 10.27 9.33
N THR A 182 -1.38 11.15 8.50
CA THR A 182 -1.77 11.32 7.09
C THR A 182 -1.54 10.04 6.30
N ARG A 183 -0.41 9.36 6.52
CA ARG A 183 -0.14 8.09 5.84
C ARG A 183 -1.05 6.96 6.32
N MET A 184 -1.41 6.95 7.61
CA MET A 184 -2.38 6.00 8.16
C MET A 184 -3.78 6.22 7.57
N SER A 185 -4.20 7.47 7.36
CA SER A 185 -5.52 7.78 6.83
C SER A 185 -5.75 7.24 5.40
N TRP A 186 -4.69 7.06 4.60
CA TRP A 186 -4.77 6.41 3.28
C TRP A 186 -5.25 4.95 3.32
N ALA A 187 -5.19 4.33 4.50
CA ALA A 187 -5.67 2.98 4.76
C ALA A 187 -7.02 2.93 5.50
N ALA A 188 -7.56 4.07 5.93
CA ALA A 188 -8.74 4.13 6.80
C ALA A 188 -9.99 3.48 6.20
N ASN A 189 -10.18 3.59 4.88
CA ASN A 189 -11.34 3.04 4.16
C ASN A 189 -11.03 1.70 3.47
N ARG A 190 -9.95 1.02 3.87
CA ARG A 190 -9.53 -0.25 3.28
C ARG A 190 -9.83 -1.42 4.20
N THR A 191 -9.99 -2.60 3.62
CA THR A 191 -10.31 -3.84 4.32
C THR A 191 -9.36 -4.97 3.90
N THR A 192 -9.16 -5.92 4.80
CA THR A 192 -8.32 -7.09 4.59
C THR A 192 -9.10 -8.36 4.95
N LYS A 193 -8.73 -9.49 4.33
CA LYS A 193 -9.38 -10.78 4.60
C LYS A 193 -8.94 -11.36 5.95
N ARG A 194 -7.64 -11.25 6.26
CA ARG A 194 -7.08 -11.54 7.58
C ARG A 194 -6.96 -10.24 8.35
N ILE A 195 -7.22 -10.28 9.65
CA ILE A 195 -7.21 -9.09 10.51
C ILE A 195 -5.80 -8.51 10.57
N GLU A 196 -4.78 -9.37 10.69
CA GLU A 196 -3.37 -8.97 10.80
C GLU A 196 -2.83 -8.30 9.53
N ASP A 197 -3.37 -8.67 8.37
CA ASP A 197 -2.97 -8.07 7.09
C ASP A 197 -3.23 -6.55 7.06
N MET A 198 -4.11 -6.02 7.92
CA MET A 198 -4.33 -4.58 8.07
C MET A 198 -3.06 -3.85 8.52
N ALA A 199 -2.23 -4.53 9.33
CA ALA A 199 -0.91 -4.04 9.71
C ALA A 199 0.13 -4.34 8.62
N TYR A 200 0.13 -5.59 8.13
CA TYR A 200 1.18 -6.06 7.22
C TYR A 200 1.18 -5.35 5.85
N CYS A 201 0.02 -4.90 5.37
CA CYS A 201 -0.04 -4.14 4.11
C CYS A 201 0.57 -2.73 4.19
N LEU A 202 0.91 -2.25 5.40
CA LEU A 202 1.44 -0.91 5.65
C LEU A 202 2.95 -0.88 5.90
N LEU A 203 3.60 -2.05 6.03
CA LEU A 203 5.03 -2.14 6.36
C LEU A 203 5.90 -1.29 5.45
N GLY A 204 5.68 -1.38 4.14
CA GLY A 204 6.44 -0.60 3.15
C GLY A 204 6.10 0.89 3.12
N ILE A 205 4.88 1.28 3.49
CA ILE A 205 4.50 2.70 3.60
C ILE A 205 5.28 3.39 4.73
N PHE A 206 5.55 2.63 5.79
CA PHE A 206 6.25 3.11 6.98
C PHE A 206 7.72 2.73 7.07
N ASP A 207 8.23 1.93 6.12
CA ASP A 207 9.62 1.49 6.07
C ASP A 207 10.04 0.73 7.34
N VAL A 208 9.17 -0.21 7.73
CA VAL A 208 9.33 -1.07 8.91
C VAL A 208 9.31 -2.55 8.53
N THR A 209 9.87 -3.37 9.40
CA THR A 209 9.95 -4.83 9.24
C THR A 209 9.54 -5.45 10.56
N MET A 210 8.69 -6.47 10.52
CA MET A 210 8.28 -7.21 11.72
C MET A 210 8.00 -8.67 11.37
N PRO A 211 7.94 -9.59 12.36
CA PRO A 211 7.52 -10.97 12.14
C PRO A 211 6.04 -11.11 11.76
N MET A 212 5.69 -12.08 10.90
CA MET A 212 4.31 -12.38 10.51
C MET A 212 3.68 -13.39 11.48
N LEU A 213 2.92 -12.91 12.45
CA LEU A 213 2.26 -13.73 13.48
C LEU A 213 0.75 -13.83 13.21
N TYR A 214 0.35 -14.72 12.30
CA TYR A 214 -1.08 -14.96 12.05
C TYR A 214 -1.75 -15.63 13.26
N GLY A 215 -2.91 -15.11 13.68
CA GLY A 215 -3.61 -15.49 14.91
C GLY A 215 -3.47 -14.47 16.04
N GLU A 216 -2.69 -13.40 15.86
CA GLU A 216 -2.55 -12.37 16.88
C GLU A 216 -3.68 -11.32 16.89
N GLY A 217 -4.50 -11.28 15.83
CA GLY A 217 -5.64 -10.37 15.71
C GLY A 217 -5.22 -8.91 15.58
N THR A 218 -5.97 -8.01 16.21
CA THR A 218 -5.74 -6.55 16.18
C THR A 218 -4.41 -6.12 16.80
N ARG A 219 -3.78 -6.99 17.61
CA ARG A 219 -2.44 -6.74 18.18
C ARG A 219 -1.37 -6.51 17.12
N ALA A 220 -1.53 -7.06 15.92
CA ALA A 220 -0.62 -6.81 14.80
C ALA A 220 -0.49 -5.30 14.48
N PHE A 221 -1.60 -4.56 14.56
CA PHE A 221 -1.61 -3.12 14.28
C PHE A 221 -0.99 -2.29 15.42
N GLY A 222 -1.09 -2.76 16.67
CA GLY A 222 -0.33 -2.20 17.79
C GLY A 222 1.18 -2.38 17.59
N ARG A 223 1.63 -3.58 17.25
CA ARG A 223 3.04 -3.86 16.92
C ARG A 223 3.56 -3.02 15.75
N LEU A 224 2.73 -2.76 14.73
CA LEU A 224 3.08 -1.84 13.65
C LEU A 224 3.39 -0.44 14.22
N GLN A 225 2.53 0.10 15.10
CA GLN A 225 2.75 1.40 15.72
C GLN A 225 4.02 1.42 16.59
N GLU A 226 4.31 0.34 17.32
CA GLU A 226 5.57 0.19 18.07
C GLU A 226 6.80 0.26 17.16
N GLU A 227 6.79 -0.47 16.03
CA GLU A 227 7.90 -0.44 15.06
C GLU A 227 8.08 0.94 14.41
N ILE A 228 7.00 1.68 14.20
CA ILE A 228 7.05 3.05 13.68
C ILE A 228 7.68 4.00 14.71
N ILE A 229 7.28 3.91 15.98
CA ILE A 229 7.79 4.78 17.06
C ILE A 229 9.28 4.56 17.32
N LYS A 230 9.77 3.33 17.20
CA LYS A 230 11.21 3.02 17.31
C LYS A 230 12.07 3.82 16.32
N ARG A 231 11.48 4.33 15.23
CA ARG A 231 12.20 4.97 14.10
C ARG A 231 11.74 6.40 13.82
N SER A 232 10.77 6.92 14.57
CA SER A 232 10.15 8.23 14.29
C SER A 232 9.82 8.98 15.57
N ASN A 233 10.06 10.30 15.55
CA ASN A 233 9.62 11.25 16.57
C ASN A 233 8.34 12.01 16.17
N ASP A 234 7.67 11.56 15.11
CA ASP A 234 6.43 12.16 14.65
C ASP A 234 5.26 11.76 15.57
N MET A 235 4.86 12.69 16.43
CA MET A 235 3.81 12.51 17.43
C MET A 235 2.41 12.34 16.84
N THR A 236 2.23 12.56 15.53
CA THR A 236 0.92 12.34 14.89
C THR A 236 0.49 10.88 14.88
N ILE A 237 1.37 9.93 15.24
CA ILE A 237 0.96 8.55 15.50
C ILE A 237 -0.11 8.43 16.60
N PHE A 238 -0.18 9.39 17.52
CA PHE A 238 -1.22 9.46 18.57
C PHE A 238 -2.40 10.37 18.21
N ALA A 239 -2.40 10.99 17.04
CA ALA A 239 -3.43 11.95 16.63
C ALA A 239 -4.67 11.27 16.03
N TRP A 240 -5.16 10.20 16.64
CA TRP A 240 -6.32 9.43 16.15
C TRP A 240 -7.56 9.68 17.03
N SER A 241 -8.74 9.41 16.49
CA SER A 241 -10.01 9.58 17.20
C SER A 241 -10.93 8.38 16.96
N GLN A 242 -11.82 8.12 17.92
CA GLN A 242 -12.80 7.04 17.78
C GLN A 242 -13.83 7.39 16.68
N PRO A 243 -14.01 6.54 15.65
CA PRO A 243 -15.05 6.73 14.65
C PRO A 243 -16.45 6.67 15.27
N GLU A 244 -17.38 7.45 14.74
CA GLU A 244 -18.79 7.37 15.12
C GLU A 244 -19.35 5.99 14.80
N GLY A 245 -19.96 5.34 15.80
CA GLY A 245 -20.60 4.02 15.64
C GLY A 245 -19.74 2.81 16.03
N GLU A 246 -18.46 3.00 16.38
CA GLU A 246 -17.65 1.95 17.00
C GLU A 246 -18.11 1.66 18.43
N GLN A 247 -18.42 0.40 18.72
CA GLN A 247 -19.03 -0.04 19.98
C GLN A 247 -18.01 -0.23 21.11
N GLU A 248 -16.75 -0.53 20.77
CA GLU A 248 -15.66 -0.67 21.74
C GLU A 248 -15.01 0.68 22.02
N ASP A 249 -15.10 1.13 23.28
CA ASP A 249 -14.43 2.34 23.75
C ASP A 249 -12.90 2.14 23.74
N ALA A 250 -12.23 2.87 22.85
CA ALA A 250 -10.77 2.84 22.71
C ALA A 250 -10.08 3.98 23.46
N SER A 251 -10.82 4.81 24.23
CA SER A 251 -10.29 6.03 24.86
C SER A 251 -9.12 5.80 25.83
N GLY A 252 -9.02 4.60 26.41
CA GLY A 252 -7.91 4.21 27.29
C GLY A 252 -6.72 3.56 26.58
N ALA A 253 -6.79 3.35 25.27
CA ALA A 253 -5.72 2.69 24.51
C ALA A 253 -4.59 3.67 24.16
N LEU A 254 -3.34 3.22 24.31
CA LEU A 254 -2.17 3.98 23.84
C LEU A 254 -2.10 4.06 22.31
N PHE A 255 -2.50 2.99 21.64
CA PHE A 255 -2.40 2.83 20.19
C PHE A 255 -3.80 2.70 19.57
N ALA A 256 -3.94 3.24 18.36
CA ALA A 256 -5.16 3.10 17.58
C ALA A 256 -5.43 1.61 17.32
N PRO A 257 -6.69 1.13 17.41
CA PRO A 257 -7.03 -0.26 17.09
C PRO A 257 -6.91 -0.61 15.59
N SER A 258 -7.09 0.37 14.70
CA SER A 258 -7.01 0.18 13.25
C SER A 258 -6.74 1.51 12.52
N PRO A 259 -6.42 1.50 11.21
CA PRO A 259 -6.29 2.71 10.41
C PRO A 259 -7.56 3.57 10.34
N ALA A 260 -8.75 3.00 10.59
CA ALA A 260 -10.01 3.74 10.55
C ALA A 260 -10.06 4.90 11.56
N PHE A 261 -9.34 4.76 12.68
CA PHE A 261 -9.21 5.79 13.72
C PHE A 261 -8.40 7.02 13.24
N PHE A 262 -7.73 6.93 12.09
CA PHE A 262 -7.05 8.04 11.46
C PHE A 262 -7.87 8.70 10.33
N ALA A 263 -9.11 8.25 10.06
CA ALA A 263 -9.93 8.75 8.96
C ALA A 263 -10.16 10.26 8.99
N GLN A 264 -10.32 10.83 10.20
CA GLN A 264 -10.59 12.24 10.43
C GLN A 264 -9.34 13.05 10.75
N THR A 265 -8.15 12.49 10.55
CA THR A 265 -6.91 13.26 10.75
C THR A 265 -6.81 14.35 9.69
N ILE A 266 -7.28 15.54 10.08
CA ILE A 266 -7.16 16.78 9.31
C ILE A 266 -5.67 17.03 9.07
N GLU A 267 -5.34 17.51 7.86
CA GLU A 267 -4.02 17.86 7.37
C GLU A 267 -3.09 18.45 8.46
N VAL A 268 -2.37 17.59 9.18
CA VAL A 268 -1.20 18.03 9.93
C VAL A 268 -0.13 18.23 8.87
N GLU A 269 -0.04 19.47 8.37
CA GLU A 269 0.82 19.84 7.25
C GLU A 269 2.28 19.44 7.47
N GLU A 270 2.95 19.30 6.31
CA GLU A 270 4.34 18.90 6.09
C GLU A 270 5.25 19.01 7.31
N ARG A 271 6.01 17.93 7.56
CA ARG A 271 7.11 17.94 8.53
C ARG A 271 8.05 19.09 8.16
N ARG A 272 7.95 20.22 8.88
CA ARG A 272 8.90 21.33 8.75
C ARG A 272 10.26 20.78 9.10
N THR A 273 11.04 20.43 8.10
CA THR A 273 12.46 20.18 8.26
C THR A 273 13.06 21.54 8.53
N LEU A 274 13.25 21.87 9.81
CA LEU A 274 14.07 23.02 10.19
C LEU A 274 15.45 22.76 9.57
N SER A 275 15.81 23.51 8.53
CA SER A 275 17.17 23.51 8.00
C SER A 275 18.11 23.94 9.12
N ALA A 276 19.37 23.49 9.08
CA ALA A 276 20.36 23.86 10.08
C ALA A 276 20.54 25.41 10.20
N GLU A 277 20.20 26.14 9.14
CA GLU A 277 20.25 27.60 9.07
C GLU A 277 19.15 28.29 9.89
N SER A 278 17.96 27.69 10.02
CA SER A 278 16.87 28.30 10.80
C SER A 278 17.10 28.23 12.32
N ARG A 279 17.95 27.30 12.79
CA ARG A 279 18.30 27.17 14.23
C ARG A 279 19.16 28.31 14.76
N LEU A 280 19.85 29.04 13.87
CA LEU A 280 20.72 30.16 14.25
C LEU A 280 19.96 31.49 14.32
N ALA A 281 18.83 31.61 13.60
CA ALA A 281 18.05 32.85 13.53
C ALA A 281 17.07 33.03 14.71
N ASP A 282 16.56 31.94 15.29
CA ASP A 282 15.58 31.98 16.39
C ASP A 282 16.20 32.24 17.79
N SER A 283 17.52 32.43 17.89
CA SER A 283 18.18 32.73 19.17
C SER A 283 18.10 34.19 19.59
N THR A 284 17.52 35.08 18.76
CA THR A 284 17.37 36.50 19.07
C THR A 284 15.97 36.98 18.72
N HIS A 285 15.20 37.32 19.76
CA HIS A 285 13.84 37.91 19.75
C HIS A 285 12.66 37.00 19.37
N ASN A 286 11.91 36.54 20.37
CA ASN A 286 10.55 37.07 20.61
C ASN A 286 9.92 36.54 21.92
N SER A 287 9.23 37.44 22.60
CA SER A 287 8.38 37.20 23.77
C SER A 287 7.19 36.29 23.39
N PRO A 288 6.66 35.45 24.30
CA PRO A 288 5.61 34.50 23.96
C PRO A 288 4.27 35.22 23.77
N GLU A 289 3.69 35.10 22.58
CA GLU A 289 2.25 35.31 22.35
C GLU A 289 1.43 34.21 23.07
N PRO A 290 0.20 34.53 23.52
CA PRO A 290 -0.63 33.57 24.25
C PRO A 290 -1.09 32.43 23.33
N LEU A 291 -0.82 31.21 23.78
CA LEU A 291 -1.26 29.97 23.14
C LEU A 291 -2.79 29.88 23.05
N GLY A 292 -3.30 29.57 21.86
CA GLY A 292 -4.73 29.33 21.62
C GLY A 292 -5.28 28.11 22.38
N PRO A 293 -6.62 28.00 22.53
CA PRO A 293 -7.29 27.16 23.53
C PRO A 293 -6.98 25.66 23.49
N PHE A 294 -6.43 25.13 22.40
CA PHE A 294 -6.04 23.71 22.29
C PHE A 294 -4.67 23.38 22.91
N ALA A 295 -3.76 24.34 23.01
CA ALA A 295 -2.43 24.11 23.58
C ALA A 295 -2.44 24.08 25.13
N THR A 296 -3.53 24.51 25.76
CA THR A 296 -3.73 24.44 27.22
C THR A 296 -4.06 23.03 27.71
N ALA A 297 -4.48 22.10 26.83
CA ALA A 297 -4.90 20.76 27.22
C ALA A 297 -3.73 19.78 27.46
N ILE A 298 -2.55 20.02 26.88
CA ILE A 298 -1.41 19.07 26.95
C ILE A 298 -0.51 19.31 28.18
N LEU A 299 -0.64 20.45 28.88
CA LEU A 299 0.20 20.81 30.03
C LEU A 299 -0.48 20.66 31.40
N ARG A 300 -1.68 20.07 31.49
CA ARG A 300 -2.37 19.85 32.79
C ARG A 300 -2.41 18.39 33.24
N THR A 301 -1.69 17.49 32.57
CA THR A 301 -1.63 16.07 32.92
C THR A 301 -0.20 15.53 32.92
N ILE A 302 0.72 16.29 33.52
CA ILE A 302 1.99 15.84 34.09
C ILE A 302 2.05 16.41 35.51
#